data_AF-A0A0S9CFA6-F1
#
_entry.id   AF-A0A0S9CFA6-F1
#
_cell.length_a   1.000
_cell.length_b   1.000
_cell.length_c   1.000
_cell.angle_alpha   90.00
_cell.angle_beta   90.00
_cell.angle_gamma   90.00
#
_symmetry.space_group_name_H-M   'P 1'
#
loop_
_entity.id
_entity.type
_entity.pdbx_description
1 polymer ?
#
loop_
_entity_poly.entity_id
_entity_poly.type
_entity_poly.pdbx_seq_one_letter_code
_entity_poly.pdbx_strand_id
1 'polypeptide(L)'
;MDMVEMIGSATVRAGISPVTNVPRLGATAPVATTAKPGGTDATKAPGAMASAMAATPPVDSKRVQEIKTALANGTFPLSPSTIADQFIALRYDWMSQNEQA
;
A
#
# COMPACT_ATOMS: atom_id res chain seq x y z
N MET A 1 -22.05 -22.85 -36.07
CA MET A 1 -21.53 -22.14 -34.89
C MET A 1 -21.13 -23.17 -33.85
N ASP A 2 -19.84 -23.52 -33.82
CA ASP A 2 -19.23 -24.27 -32.72
C ASP A 2 -18.12 -23.37 -32.20
N MET A 3 -18.29 -22.84 -30.99
CA MET A 3 -17.49 -21.75 -30.45
C MET A 3 -17.24 -21.99 -28.97
N VAL A 4 -16.28 -22.88 -28.64
CA VAL A 4 -15.58 -22.89 -27.34
C VAL A 4 -14.22 -23.59 -27.51
N GLU A 5 -13.15 -22.85 -27.79
CA GLU A 5 -11.79 -23.32 -27.51
C GLU A 5 -11.49 -23.09 -26.03
N MET A 6 -11.24 -24.19 -25.30
CA MET A 6 -10.70 -24.11 -23.93
C MET A 6 -9.28 -23.53 -24.00
N ILE A 7 -9.09 -22.33 -23.45
CA ILE A 7 -7.77 -21.85 -23.07
C ILE A 7 -7.29 -22.63 -21.84
N GLY A 8 -6.45 -23.63 -22.08
CA GLY A 8 -5.78 -24.38 -21.02
C GLY A 8 -4.94 -23.46 -20.14
N SER A 9 -5.07 -23.63 -18.81
CA SER A 9 -4.28 -22.95 -17.80
C SER A 9 -2.79 -23.23 -17.99
N ALA A 10 -2.02 -22.23 -18.43
CA ALA A 10 -0.57 -22.32 -18.50
C ALA A 10 0.00 -22.28 -17.07
N THR A 11 0.29 -23.44 -16.49
CA THR A 11 1.21 -23.53 -15.35
C THR A 11 2.56 -22.99 -15.77
N VAL A 12 3.03 -21.94 -15.08
CA VAL A 12 4.35 -21.34 -15.29
C VAL A 12 5.42 -22.44 -15.26
N ARG A 13 6.07 -22.66 -16.40
CA ARG A 13 7.15 -23.63 -16.55
C ARG A 13 8.34 -23.11 -15.75
N ALA A 14 8.71 -23.82 -14.68
CA ALA A 14 9.94 -23.56 -13.94
C ALA A 14 11.13 -23.72 -14.89
N GLY A 15 11.73 -22.60 -15.29
CA GLY A 15 12.82 -22.58 -16.28
C GLY A 15 13.16 -21.21 -16.88
N ILE A 16 12.53 -20.14 -16.42
CA ILE A 16 12.84 -18.76 -16.84
C ILE A 16 13.67 -18.09 -15.74
N SER A 17 14.98 -17.98 -15.98
CA SER A 17 16.02 -17.24 -15.24
C SER A 17 16.23 -17.61 -13.75
N PRO A 18 17.48 -17.80 -13.30
CA PRO A 18 17.74 -18.00 -11.88
C PRO A 18 17.42 -16.70 -11.12
N VAL A 19 16.38 -16.72 -10.29
CA VAL A 19 16.17 -15.70 -9.27
C VAL A 19 17.17 -15.98 -8.16
N THR A 20 18.15 -15.10 -7.97
CA THR A 20 19.07 -15.18 -6.84
C THR A 20 18.30 -14.95 -5.54
N ASN A 21 18.24 -15.97 -4.69
CA ASN A 21 17.64 -15.86 -3.36
C ASN A 21 18.47 -14.89 -2.49
N VAL A 22 17.82 -13.84 -1.97
CA VAL A 22 18.44 -12.93 -0.99
C VAL A 22 18.36 -13.56 0.40
N PRO A 23 19.49 -13.73 1.13
CA PRO A 23 19.46 -14.23 2.49
C PRO A 23 18.79 -13.18 3.41
N ARG A 24 17.84 -13.64 4.23
CA ARG A 24 17.23 -12.80 5.26
C ARG A 24 18.28 -12.56 6.36
N LEU A 25 18.54 -11.29 6.67
CA LEU A 25 19.35 -10.89 7.81
C LEU A 25 18.72 -11.44 9.11
N GLY A 26 19.57 -11.99 9.96
CA GLY A 26 19.20 -12.71 11.19
C GLY A 26 18.44 -11.87 12.21
N ALA A 27 17.71 -12.57 13.08
CA ALA A 27 16.81 -12.02 14.07
C ALA A 27 17.49 -11.00 15.00
N THR A 28 16.87 -9.82 15.13
CA THR A 28 17.21 -8.83 16.15
C THR A 28 16.78 -9.34 17.54
N ALA A 29 17.59 -9.05 18.54
CA ALA A 29 17.38 -9.46 19.93
C ALA A 29 16.03 -8.95 20.49
N PRO A 30 15.37 -9.70 21.40
CA PRO A 30 14.08 -9.29 21.94
C PRO A 30 14.23 -8.07 22.85
N VAL A 31 13.45 -7.03 22.55
CA VAL A 31 13.28 -5.86 23.42
C VAL A 31 12.58 -6.30 24.71
N ALA A 32 13.12 -5.90 25.86
CA ALA A 32 12.55 -6.22 27.17
C ALA A 32 11.12 -5.65 27.32
N THR A 33 10.20 -6.51 27.74
CA THR A 33 8.79 -6.19 27.98
C THR A 33 8.62 -5.30 29.21
N THR A 34 8.16 -4.07 29.01
CA THR A 34 7.60 -3.24 30.09
C THR A 34 6.27 -3.86 30.56
N ALA A 35 6.15 -4.10 31.86
CA ALA A 35 4.96 -4.70 32.48
C ALA A 35 3.70 -3.85 32.21
N LYS A 36 2.68 -4.49 31.64
CA LYS A 36 1.33 -3.94 31.44
C LYS A 36 0.48 -4.24 32.68
N PRO A 37 -0.20 -3.25 33.31
CA PRO A 37 -1.21 -3.56 34.30
C PRO A 37 -2.41 -4.22 33.61
N GLY A 38 -2.84 -5.36 34.16
CA GLY A 38 -3.96 -6.15 33.68
C GLY A 38 -5.30 -5.42 33.79
N GLY A 39 -6.20 -5.75 32.87
CA GLY A 39 -7.57 -5.27 32.82
C GLY A 39 -8.25 -5.82 31.57
N THR A 40 -8.91 -6.96 31.74
CA THR A 40 -10.06 -7.51 30.98
C THR A 40 -10.57 -6.69 29.78
N ASP A 41 -10.37 -7.21 28.57
CA ASP A 41 -11.40 -7.39 27.53
C ASP A 41 -10.75 -7.87 26.23
N ALA A 42 -10.49 -9.18 26.16
CA ALA A 42 -10.04 -9.88 24.95
C ALA A 42 -11.21 -10.11 23.97
N THR A 43 -12.14 -9.16 23.86
CA THR A 43 -13.25 -9.18 22.89
C THR A 43 -13.52 -7.78 22.33
N LYS A 44 -12.51 -6.89 22.33
CA LYS A 44 -12.58 -5.67 21.52
C LYS A 44 -12.65 -6.06 20.05
N ALA A 45 -13.82 -5.81 19.49
CA ALA A 45 -14.24 -6.10 18.13
C ALA A 45 -13.09 -5.87 17.11
N PRO A 46 -12.93 -6.75 16.10
CA PRO A 46 -11.97 -6.59 15.02
C PRO A 46 -11.96 -5.19 14.39
N GLY A 47 -13.12 -4.53 14.39
CA GLY A 47 -13.28 -3.14 13.92
C GLY A 47 -12.43 -2.10 14.68
N ALA A 48 -12.20 -2.27 15.99
CA ALA A 48 -11.40 -1.31 16.77
C ALA A 48 -9.90 -1.37 16.40
N MET A 49 -9.41 -2.56 16.04
CA MET A 49 -8.03 -2.74 15.56
C MET A 49 -7.89 -2.25 14.11
N ALA A 50 -8.87 -2.55 13.24
CA ALA A 50 -8.90 -2.05 11.87
C ALA A 50 -8.94 -0.52 11.81
N SER A 51 -9.78 0.14 12.64
CA SER A 51 -9.81 1.61 12.74
C SER A 51 -8.50 2.20 13.28
N ALA A 52 -7.84 1.52 14.23
CA ALA A 52 -6.55 1.98 14.74
C ALA A 52 -5.41 1.86 13.70
N MET A 53 -5.46 0.85 12.82
CA MET A 53 -4.50 0.72 11.71
C MET A 53 -4.82 1.66 10.53
N ALA A 54 -6.11 1.97 10.31
CA ALA A 54 -6.53 2.98 9.34
C ALA A 54 -6.28 4.43 9.78
N ALA A 55 -6.14 4.67 11.09
CA ALA A 55 -5.90 6.00 11.66
C ALA A 55 -4.53 6.60 11.28
N THR A 56 -3.60 5.80 10.76
CA THR A 56 -2.31 6.30 10.26
C THR A 56 -2.06 5.71 8.88
N PRO A 57 -2.57 6.35 7.80
CA PRO A 57 -2.15 5.99 6.46
C PRO A 57 -0.63 6.09 6.39
N PRO A 58 0.07 5.14 5.75
CA PRO A 58 1.53 5.16 5.63
C PRO A 58 1.95 6.32 4.71
N VAL A 59 2.13 7.51 5.30
CA VAL A 59 2.60 8.70 4.57
C VAL A 59 4.12 8.68 4.50
N ASP A 60 4.66 8.76 3.29
CA ASP A 60 6.09 8.94 3.08
C ASP A 60 6.51 10.36 3.52
N SER A 61 7.06 10.44 4.73
CA SER A 61 7.49 11.70 5.34
C SER A 61 8.66 12.35 4.60
N LYS A 62 9.53 11.54 3.97
CA LYS A 62 10.67 12.03 3.20
C LYS A 62 10.18 12.71 1.93
N ARG A 63 9.26 12.07 1.20
CA ARG A 63 8.64 12.65 0.01
C ARG A 63 7.95 13.98 0.30
N VAL A 64 7.24 14.07 1.43
CA VAL A 64 6.57 15.31 1.84
C VAL A 64 7.57 16.45 2.08
N GLN A 65 8.72 16.17 2.69
CA GLN A 65 9.76 17.20 2.90
C GLN A 65 10.40 17.66 1.58
N GLU A 66 10.67 16.73 0.66
CA GLU A 66 11.20 17.06 -0.68
C GLU A 66 10.23 17.95 -1.46
N ILE A 67 8.94 17.61 -1.46
CA ILE A 67 7.88 18.42 -2.09
C ILE A 67 7.81 19.81 -1.47
N LYS A 68 7.82 19.91 -0.13
CA LYS A 68 7.83 21.20 0.59
C LYS A 68 9.02 22.06 0.21
N THR A 69 10.19 21.46 0.08
CA THR A 69 11.42 22.15 -0.31
C THR A 69 11.33 22.64 -1.76
N ALA A 70 10.85 21.81 -2.69
CA ALA A 70 10.66 22.19 -4.09
C ALA A 70 9.62 23.30 -4.28
N LEU A 71 8.56 23.31 -3.46
CA LEU A 71 7.57 24.39 -3.42
C LEU A 71 8.19 25.70 -2.93
N ALA A 72 8.96 25.66 -1.84
CA ALA A 72 9.64 26.84 -1.30
C ALA A 72 10.65 27.44 -2.29
N ASN A 73 11.35 26.58 -3.04
CA ASN A 73 12.31 27.00 -4.06
C ASN A 73 11.64 27.39 -5.39
N GLY A 74 10.32 27.22 -5.54
CA GLY A 74 9.58 27.50 -6.77
C GLY A 74 9.91 26.56 -7.94
N THR A 75 10.62 25.45 -7.69
CA THR A 75 11.06 24.49 -8.71
C THR A 75 10.11 23.30 -8.84
N PHE A 76 9.00 23.29 -8.11
CA PHE A 76 7.99 22.25 -8.27
C PHE A 76 7.32 22.38 -9.65
N PRO A 77 7.37 21.34 -10.51
CA PRO A 77 6.83 21.44 -11.87
C PRO A 77 5.30 21.46 -11.85
N LEU A 78 4.69 22.61 -12.14
CA LEU A 78 3.26 22.70 -12.44
C LEU A 78 3.05 22.59 -13.96
N SER A 79 2.63 21.40 -14.41
CA SER A 79 2.14 21.22 -15.78
C SER A 79 0.60 21.13 -15.77
N PRO A 80 -0.12 21.91 -16.59
CA PRO A 80 -1.57 21.83 -16.71
C PRO A 80 -2.09 20.43 -17.06
N SER A 81 -1.34 19.68 -17.88
CA SER A 81 -1.69 18.29 -18.23
C SER A 81 -1.65 17.37 -17.02
N THR A 82 -0.57 17.42 -16.23
CA THR A 82 -0.41 16.60 -15.03
C THR A 82 -1.49 16.89 -14.00
N ILE A 83 -1.90 18.16 -13.86
CA ILE A 83 -3.00 18.53 -12.95
C ILE A 83 -4.32 17.91 -13.43
N ALA A 84 -4.62 17.98 -14.73
CA ALA A 84 -5.82 17.38 -15.30
C ALA A 84 -5.84 15.86 -15.12
N ASP A 85 -4.71 15.18 -15.36
CA ASP A 85 -4.58 13.73 -15.16
C ASP A 85 -4.85 13.33 -13.71
N GLN A 86 -4.33 14.11 -12.75
CA GLN A 86 -4.57 13.89 -11.32
C GLN A 86 -6.04 14.08 -10.94
N PHE A 87 -6.73 15.07 -11.52
CA PHE A 87 -8.17 15.26 -11.29
C PHE A 87 -9.00 14.11 -11.87
N ILE A 88 -8.63 13.61 -13.05
CA ILE A 88 -9.30 12.46 -13.67
C ILE A 88 -9.09 11.20 -12.82
N ALA A 89 -7.86 10.93 -12.39
CA ALA A 89 -7.53 9.81 -11.52
C ALA A 89 -8.31 9.87 -10.18
N LEU A 90 -8.38 11.05 -9.56
CA LEU A 90 -9.13 11.27 -8.32
C LEU A 90 -10.64 11.00 -8.51
N ARG A 91 -11.20 11.40 -9.66
CA ARG A 91 -12.60 11.13 -9.99
C ARG A 91 -12.85 9.61 -10.07
N TYR A 92 -11.99 8.87 -10.75
CA TYR A 92 -12.13 7.40 -10.87
C TYR A 92 -11.95 6.67 -9.55
N ASP A 93 -10.98 7.07 -8.74
CA ASP A 93 -10.74 6.52 -7.40
C ASP A 93 -11.98 6.69 -6.52
N TRP A 94 -12.58 7.88 -6.51
CA TRP A 94 -13.81 8.13 -5.74
C TRP A 94 -14.99 7.30 -6.25
N MET A 95 -15.20 7.21 -7.58
CA MET A 95 -16.28 6.39 -8.14
C MET A 95 -16.08 4.90 -7.78
N SER A 96 -14.86 4.38 -7.87
CA SER A 96 -14.56 2.98 -7.53
C SER A 96 -14.74 2.66 -6.04
N GLN A 97 -14.43 3.59 -5.14
CA GLN A 97 -14.63 3.38 -3.71
C GLN A 97 -16.12 3.37 -3.33
N ASN A 98 -16.95 4.14 -4.04
CA ASN A 98 -18.40 4.17 -3.80
C ASN A 98 -19.13 2.93 -4.37
N GLU A 99 -18.63 2.31 -5.44
CA GLU A 99 -19.20 1.06 -5.99
C GLU A 99 -18.82 -0.19 -5.19
N GLN A 100 -17.82 -0.11 -4.31
CA GLN A 100 -17.39 -1.21 -3.44
C GLN A 100 -17.99 -1.13 -2.02
N ALA A 101 -18.87 -0.16 -1.75
CA ALA A 101 -19.47 0.12 -0.44
C ALA A 101 -20.94 -0.36 -0.32
#